data_AF-A0A9X5FAY1-F1
#
_entry.id   AF-A0A9X5FAY1-F1
#
_cell.length_a   1.000
_cell.length_b   1.000
_cell.length_c   1.000
_cell.angle_alpha   90.00
_cell.angle_beta   90.00
_cell.angle_gamma   90.00
#
_symmetry.space_group_name_H-M   'P 1'
#
loop_
_entity.id
_entity.type
_entity.pdbx_description
1 polymer ?
#
loop_
_entity_poly.entity_id
_entity_poly.type
_entity_poly.pdbx_seq_one_letter_code
_entity_poly.pdbx_strand_id
1 'polypeptide(L)'
;MTADVVARDHPYVGLLAAAGVSASAVLLFGVHARPLGHVVLVVALALGFAAGRELGKDLLLIGSGLTIISTTSVEADLDWGPFLRIGAVLLLAVAVPFAVDRWVYGRRAIRFPWRTGERWPTVDKWYMVAVPVIGWLVLPWYFIRSGAYVNWPSIDDAGETARFFVGVNAVGTWDELFFICVCFALLLRHFPVWQANLLQATIFASFLWELGYREWGPLLTFPFALIQGTIFARTRSLTLVLIVHLLFDAIVFMAIMHAHDPGRFDVFPLSQPDLSRPMRP
;
A
#
# COMPACT_ATOMS: atom_id res chain seq x y z
N MET A 1 -26.20 24.58 22.23
CA MET A 1 -26.05 24.32 20.79
C MET A 1 -24.61 23.88 20.57
N THR A 2 -24.39 22.56 20.50
CA THR A 2 -23.07 21.92 20.63
C THR A 2 -22.32 21.93 19.30
N ALA A 3 -21.02 22.20 19.33
CA ALA A 3 -20.13 22.30 18.17
C ALA A 3 -20.11 21.03 17.28
N ASP A 4 -20.60 19.90 17.77
CA ASP A 4 -20.74 18.64 17.02
C ASP A 4 -21.80 18.68 15.91
N VAL A 5 -22.74 19.64 15.93
CA VAL A 5 -23.77 19.76 14.88
C VAL A 5 -23.24 20.51 13.65
N VAL A 6 -22.31 21.48 13.84
CA VAL A 6 -21.76 22.32 12.75
C VAL A 6 -20.75 21.56 11.89
N ALA A 7 -20.09 20.53 12.43
CA ALA A 7 -19.11 19.72 11.68
C ALA A 7 -19.73 18.87 10.55
N ARG A 8 -21.06 18.83 10.43
CA ARG A 8 -21.77 18.12 9.35
C ARG A 8 -22.03 18.98 8.10
N ASP A 9 -21.65 20.26 8.08
CA ASP A 9 -22.17 21.21 7.08
C ASP A 9 -21.36 21.32 5.78
N HIS A 10 -20.20 20.65 5.64
CA HIS A 10 -19.36 20.74 4.44
C HIS A 10 -18.86 19.38 3.90
N PRO A 11 -19.76 18.45 3.52
CA PRO A 11 -19.37 17.13 3.00
C PRO A 11 -18.45 17.23 1.77
N TYR A 12 -18.66 18.24 0.91
CA TYR A 12 -17.85 18.46 -0.28
C TYR A 12 -16.44 18.99 0.03
N VAL A 13 -16.29 19.89 1.01
CA VAL A 13 -14.98 20.42 1.41
C VAL A 13 -14.16 19.33 2.11
N GLY A 14 -14.82 18.53 2.96
CA GLY A 14 -14.17 17.39 3.60
C GLY A 14 -13.67 16.36 2.59
N LEU A 15 -14.50 16.01 1.60
CA LEU A 15 -14.09 15.10 0.53
C LEU A 15 -12.97 15.68 -0.33
N LEU A 16 -13.03 16.99 -0.65
CA LEU A 16 -11.97 17.67 -1.39
C LEU A 16 -10.64 17.65 -0.62
N ALA A 17 -10.67 17.87 0.69
CA ALA A 17 -9.50 17.76 1.55
C ALA A 17 -8.91 16.35 1.52
N ALA A 18 -9.74 15.31 1.70
CA ALA A 18 -9.27 13.94 1.67
C ALA A 18 -8.74 13.52 0.28
N ALA A 19 -9.42 13.93 -0.79
CA ALA A 19 -8.94 13.75 -2.17
C ALA A 19 -7.62 14.50 -2.42
N GLY A 20 -7.44 15.68 -1.81
CA GLY A 20 -6.19 16.43 -1.84
C GLY A 20 -5.03 15.68 -1.17
N VAL A 21 -5.27 14.98 -0.05
CA VAL A 21 -4.26 14.10 0.58
C VAL A 21 -3.91 12.93 -0.35
N SER A 22 -4.90 12.28 -0.98
CA SER A 22 -4.65 11.22 -1.96
C SER A 22 -3.90 11.74 -3.20
N ALA A 23 -4.25 12.92 -3.71
CA ALA A 23 -3.57 13.56 -4.83
C ALA A 23 -2.13 13.97 -4.48
N SER A 24 -1.89 14.40 -3.23
CA SER A 24 -0.54 14.63 -2.72
C SER A 24 0.30 13.35 -2.79
N ALA A 25 -0.25 12.19 -2.41
CA ALA A 25 0.47 10.92 -2.54
C ALA A 25 0.84 10.60 -4.00
N VAL A 26 -0.06 10.86 -4.95
CA VAL A 26 0.23 10.71 -6.40
C VAL A 26 1.39 11.63 -6.82
N LEU A 27 1.40 12.87 -6.36
CA LEU A 27 2.48 13.82 -6.68
C LEU A 27 3.81 13.45 -6.01
N LEU A 28 3.77 12.95 -4.77
CA LEU A 28 4.96 12.56 -4.01
C LEU A 28 5.61 11.30 -4.58
N PHE A 29 4.82 10.28 -4.90
CA PHE A 29 5.30 8.91 -5.17
C PHE A 29 5.03 8.43 -6.61
N GLY A 30 3.98 8.95 -7.26
CA GLY A 30 3.68 8.59 -8.66
C GLY A 30 4.46 9.45 -9.65
N VAL A 31 4.30 10.77 -9.54
CA VAL A 31 4.87 11.75 -10.49
C VAL A 31 6.21 12.30 -10.01
N HIS A 32 6.59 12.05 -8.76
CA HIS A 32 7.84 12.52 -8.14
C HIS A 32 7.99 14.06 -8.13
N ALA A 33 6.88 14.80 -8.21
CA ALA A 33 6.83 16.26 -8.07
C ALA A 33 6.81 16.66 -6.57
N ARG A 34 7.82 16.23 -5.82
CA ARG A 34 7.82 16.25 -4.34
C ARG A 34 7.49 17.61 -3.71
N PRO A 35 8.05 18.76 -4.17
CA PRO A 35 7.68 20.06 -3.61
C PRO A 35 6.19 20.36 -3.77
N LEU A 36 5.62 20.09 -4.94
CA LEU A 36 4.20 20.29 -5.21
C LEU A 36 3.34 19.32 -4.38
N GLY A 37 3.78 18.07 -4.24
CA GLY A 37 3.13 17.07 -3.39
C GLY A 37 2.99 17.55 -1.95
N HIS A 38 4.04 18.14 -1.37
CA HIS A 38 3.98 18.73 -0.02
C HIS A 38 3.10 19.97 0.07
N VAL A 39 3.13 20.85 -0.94
CA VAL A 39 2.24 22.02 -0.99
C VAL A 39 0.77 21.58 -1.01
N VAL A 40 0.42 20.63 -1.88
CA VAL A 40 -0.93 20.06 -1.96
C VAL A 40 -1.32 19.40 -0.64
N LEU A 41 -0.39 18.71 0.04
CA LEU A 41 -0.65 18.13 1.35
C LEU A 41 -1.02 19.20 2.38
N VAL A 42 -0.23 20.26 2.50
CA VAL A 42 -0.46 21.34 3.48
C VAL A 42 -1.80 22.02 3.20
N VAL A 43 -2.12 22.31 1.93
CA VAL A 43 -3.42 22.88 1.54
C VAL A 43 -4.56 21.93 1.89
N ALA A 44 -4.44 20.64 1.58
CA ALA A 44 -5.44 19.63 1.90
C ALA A 44 -5.68 19.51 3.41
N LEU A 45 -4.62 19.59 4.23
CA LEU A 45 -4.73 19.59 5.69
C LEU A 45 -5.43 20.85 6.20
N ALA A 46 -5.09 22.02 5.67
CA ALA A 46 -5.76 23.28 6.02
C ALA A 46 -7.26 23.23 5.68
N LEU A 47 -7.61 22.71 4.49
CA LEU A 47 -9.00 22.48 4.10
C LEU A 47 -9.69 21.46 5.01
N GLY A 48 -8.98 20.40 5.42
CA GLY A 48 -9.48 19.40 6.37
C GLY A 48 -9.86 20.02 7.71
N PHE A 49 -8.97 20.86 8.28
CA PHE A 49 -9.27 21.59 9.51
C PHE A 49 -10.39 22.63 9.35
N ALA A 50 -10.49 23.26 8.18
CA ALA A 50 -11.58 24.19 7.86
C ALA A 50 -12.93 23.48 7.72
N ALA A 51 -12.96 22.25 7.17
CA ALA A 51 -14.15 21.42 7.07
C ALA A 51 -14.58 20.83 8.43
N GLY A 52 -13.61 20.50 9.30
CA GLY A 52 -13.88 20.05 10.65
C GLY A 52 -12.64 19.58 11.40
N ARG A 53 -12.56 19.90 12.71
CA ARG A 53 -11.38 19.60 13.54
C ARG A 53 -11.03 18.12 13.59
N GLU A 54 -12.02 17.22 13.67
CA GLU A 54 -11.76 15.78 13.73
C GLU A 54 -11.29 15.23 12.37
N LEU A 55 -11.83 15.71 11.25
CA LEU A 55 -11.32 15.37 9.92
C LEU A 55 -9.88 15.87 9.76
N GLY A 56 -9.60 17.13 10.11
CA GLY A 56 -8.25 17.70 10.04
C GLY A 56 -7.23 16.90 10.85
N LYS A 57 -7.58 16.46 12.07
CA LYS A 57 -6.72 15.56 12.87
C LYS A 57 -6.47 14.23 12.17
N ASP A 58 -7.52 13.59 11.66
CA ASP A 58 -7.41 12.28 11.04
C ASP A 58 -6.62 12.35 9.71
N LEU A 59 -6.80 13.41 8.91
CA LEU A 59 -5.98 13.67 7.72
C LEU A 59 -4.54 14.03 8.07
N LEU A 60 -4.28 14.74 9.18
CA LEU A 60 -2.93 15.05 9.65
C LEU A 60 -2.16 13.77 10.03
N LEU A 61 -2.83 12.80 10.64
CA LEU A 61 -2.22 11.49 10.93
C LEU A 61 -1.79 10.79 9.63
N ILE A 62 -2.66 10.74 8.62
CA ILE A 62 -2.32 10.18 7.29
C ILE A 62 -1.17 10.96 6.66
N GLY A 63 -1.29 12.28 6.60
CA GLY A 63 -0.30 13.17 5.99
C GLY A 63 1.07 13.10 6.67
N SER A 64 1.11 12.88 7.98
CA SER A 64 2.38 12.70 8.70
C SER A 64 3.11 11.43 8.27
N GLY A 65 2.39 10.32 8.06
CA GLY A 65 2.95 9.10 7.49
C GLY A 65 3.49 9.32 6.07
N LEU A 66 2.71 9.96 5.19
CA LEU A 66 3.16 10.28 3.82
C LEU A 66 4.41 11.16 3.81
N THR A 67 4.45 12.17 4.70
CA THR A 67 5.61 13.07 4.83
C THR A 67 6.85 12.32 5.31
N ILE A 68 6.71 11.35 6.22
CA ILE A 68 7.82 10.52 6.68
C ILE A 68 8.33 9.65 5.53
N ILE A 69 7.44 8.97 4.79
CA ILE A 69 7.81 8.10 3.67
C ILE A 69 8.56 8.90 2.59
N SER A 70 8.10 10.11 2.26
CA SER A 70 8.73 10.94 1.22
C SER A 70 10.14 11.42 1.53
N THR A 71 10.65 11.18 2.75
CA THR A 71 12.04 11.51 3.12
C THR A 71 13.07 10.55 2.52
N THR A 72 12.64 9.40 1.99
CA THR A 72 13.53 8.39 1.41
C THR A 72 13.00 7.87 0.07
N SER A 73 13.85 7.19 -0.69
CA SER A 73 13.39 6.41 -1.85
C SER A 73 12.84 5.09 -1.35
N VAL A 74 11.70 4.67 -1.90
CA VAL A 74 11.08 3.37 -1.57
C VAL A 74 11.55 2.29 -2.56
N GLU A 75 12.35 2.64 -3.56
CA GLU A 75 12.93 1.67 -4.50
C GLU A 75 13.66 0.54 -3.76
N ALA A 76 13.43 -0.69 -4.21
CA ALA A 76 13.97 -1.86 -3.56
C ALA A 76 15.49 -1.97 -3.78
N ASP A 77 16.23 -1.91 -2.69
CA ASP A 77 17.69 -2.06 -2.66
C ASP A 77 18.06 -3.03 -1.52
N LEU A 78 18.89 -4.02 -1.84
CA LEU A 78 19.28 -5.10 -0.94
C LEU A 78 20.56 -4.81 -0.17
N ASP A 79 21.22 -3.67 -0.41
CA ASP A 79 22.30 -3.19 0.43
C ASP A 79 21.79 -2.89 1.84
N TRP A 80 22.57 -3.26 2.85
CA TRP A 80 22.18 -3.12 4.26
C TRP A 80 21.78 -1.68 4.65
N GLY A 81 22.46 -0.68 4.10
CA GLY A 81 22.19 0.73 4.40
C GLY A 81 20.79 1.16 3.95
N PRO A 82 20.49 1.12 2.64
CA PRO A 82 19.15 1.35 2.10
C PRO A 82 18.07 0.47 2.74
N PHE A 83 18.33 -0.84 2.88
CA PHE A 83 17.39 -1.81 3.47
C PHE A 83 16.96 -1.45 4.90
N LEU A 84 17.91 -1.07 5.77
CA LEU A 84 17.59 -0.64 7.14
C LEU A 84 16.93 0.74 7.17
N ARG A 85 17.33 1.65 6.27
CA ARG A 85 16.75 3.00 6.17
C ARG A 85 15.28 2.94 5.80
N ILE A 86 14.92 2.22 4.74
CA ILE A 86 13.53 2.08 4.31
C ILE A 86 12.71 1.40 5.40
N GLY A 87 13.20 0.32 6.01
CA GLY A 87 12.53 -0.35 7.13
C GLY A 87 12.25 0.59 8.31
N ALA A 88 13.23 1.44 8.68
CA ALA A 88 13.05 2.42 9.75
C ALA A 88 12.03 3.51 9.38
N VAL A 89 12.07 4.03 8.15
CA VAL A 89 11.13 5.05 7.66
C VAL A 89 9.70 4.50 7.62
N LEU A 90 9.50 3.30 7.10
CA LEU A 90 8.20 2.64 7.09
C LEU A 90 7.69 2.42 8.52
N LEU A 91 8.52 1.88 9.41
CA LEU A 91 8.15 1.72 10.82
C LEU A 91 7.71 3.05 11.45
N LEU A 92 8.45 4.14 11.23
CA LEU A 92 8.10 5.47 11.71
C LEU A 92 6.79 5.99 11.12
N ALA A 93 6.52 5.74 9.84
CA ALA A 93 5.31 6.17 9.16
C ALA A 93 4.02 5.56 9.74
N VAL A 94 4.11 4.40 10.43
CA VAL A 94 3.00 3.82 11.19
C VAL A 94 3.07 4.20 12.67
N ALA A 95 4.26 4.15 13.26
CA ALA A 95 4.46 4.39 14.68
C ALA A 95 4.11 5.83 15.07
N VAL A 96 4.45 6.83 14.27
CA VAL A 96 4.17 8.25 14.55
C VAL A 96 2.66 8.53 14.54
N PRO A 97 1.88 8.19 13.49
CA PRO A 97 0.43 8.36 13.54
C PRO A 97 -0.23 7.62 14.70
N PHE A 98 0.19 6.37 14.97
CA PHE A 98 -0.31 5.59 16.09
C PHE A 98 -0.03 6.27 17.44
N ALA A 99 1.20 6.74 17.62
CA ALA A 99 1.65 7.42 18.83
C ALA A 99 0.88 8.72 19.08
N VAL A 100 0.71 9.54 18.03
CA VAL A 100 -0.04 10.79 18.10
C VAL A 100 -1.51 10.52 18.41
N ASP A 101 -2.16 9.57 17.73
CA ASP A 101 -3.55 9.21 18.03
C ASP A 101 -3.72 8.74 19.49
N ARG A 102 -2.79 7.91 19.97
CA ARG A 102 -2.86 7.31 21.31
C ARG A 102 -2.57 8.30 22.43
N TRP A 103 -1.46 9.04 22.33
CA TRP A 103 -0.91 9.81 23.45
C TRP A 103 -1.14 11.30 23.33
N VAL A 104 -1.21 11.86 22.12
CA VAL A 104 -1.47 13.29 21.92
C VAL A 104 -2.96 13.55 21.83
N TYR A 105 -3.70 12.76 21.05
CA TYR A 105 -5.15 12.90 20.93
C TYR A 105 -5.91 12.15 22.03
N GLY A 106 -5.28 11.21 22.73
CA GLY A 106 -5.93 10.42 23.77
C GLY A 106 -7.02 9.49 23.23
N ARG A 107 -6.97 9.14 21.94
CA ARG A 107 -7.98 8.33 21.25
C ARG A 107 -7.46 6.91 21.00
N ARG A 108 -8.36 6.07 20.49
CA ARG A 108 -8.06 4.72 19.98
C ARG A 108 -8.71 4.55 18.62
N ALA A 109 -8.48 5.50 17.72
CA ALA A 109 -8.99 5.45 16.36
C ALA A 109 -8.19 4.45 15.52
N ILE A 110 -6.86 4.46 15.66
CA ILE A 110 -5.98 3.46 15.02
C ILE A 110 -5.95 2.19 15.90
N ARG A 111 -6.38 1.07 15.33
CA ARG A 111 -6.42 -0.25 15.99
C ARG A 111 -5.95 -1.32 15.03
N PHE A 112 -5.38 -2.39 15.60
CA PHE A 112 -4.88 -3.54 14.86
C PHE A 112 -5.66 -4.80 15.29
N PRO A 113 -6.82 -5.09 14.67
CA PRO A 113 -7.70 -6.18 15.08
C PRO A 113 -7.17 -7.55 14.61
N TRP A 114 -6.14 -8.05 15.31
CA TRP A 114 -5.50 -9.35 15.06
C TRP A 114 -6.44 -10.55 15.28
N ARG A 115 -7.30 -10.48 16.29
CA ARG A 115 -8.26 -11.55 16.58
C ARG A 115 -9.63 -10.94 16.82
N THR A 116 -10.51 -11.09 15.83
CA THR A 116 -11.91 -10.65 15.94
C THR A 116 -12.76 -11.65 16.70
N GLY A 117 -12.33 -12.92 16.81
CA GLY A 117 -13.08 -14.00 17.46
C GLY A 117 -14.27 -14.53 16.63
N GLU A 118 -14.57 -13.86 15.52
CA GLU A 118 -15.64 -14.25 14.60
C GLU A 118 -15.12 -15.15 13.48
N ARG A 119 -15.98 -16.04 12.98
CA ARG A 119 -15.64 -16.88 11.82
C ARG A 119 -15.62 -16.03 10.56
N TRP A 120 -14.57 -16.15 9.76
CA TRP A 120 -14.52 -15.49 8.45
C TRP A 120 -15.60 -16.03 7.52
N PRO A 121 -16.34 -15.16 6.80
CA PRO A 121 -17.32 -15.59 5.82
C PRO A 121 -16.67 -16.45 4.73
N THR A 122 -17.42 -17.40 4.18
CA THR A 122 -16.91 -18.34 3.17
C THR A 122 -16.41 -17.63 1.92
N VAL A 123 -17.07 -16.54 1.50
CA VAL A 123 -16.64 -15.72 0.35
C VAL A 123 -15.26 -15.12 0.60
N ASP A 124 -15.00 -14.60 1.81
CA ASP A 124 -13.71 -13.94 2.06
C ASP A 124 -12.55 -14.95 2.14
N LYS A 125 -12.83 -16.20 2.54
CA LYS A 125 -11.84 -17.29 2.48
C LYS A 125 -11.45 -17.64 1.04
N TRP A 126 -12.34 -17.47 0.07
CA TRP A 126 -12.00 -17.70 -1.33
C TRP A 126 -10.93 -16.74 -1.84
N TYR A 127 -10.81 -15.53 -1.28
CA TYR A 127 -9.71 -14.63 -1.64
C TYR A 127 -8.33 -15.20 -1.31
N MET A 128 -8.20 -16.05 -0.28
CA MET A 128 -6.94 -16.71 0.06
C MET A 128 -6.44 -17.65 -1.05
N VAL A 129 -7.33 -18.11 -1.94
CA VAL A 129 -6.98 -18.96 -3.09
C VAL A 129 -7.01 -18.16 -4.38
N ALA A 130 -8.08 -17.38 -4.59
CA ALA A 130 -8.28 -16.65 -5.83
C ALA A 130 -7.19 -15.60 -6.08
N VAL A 131 -6.79 -14.84 -5.06
CA VAL A 131 -5.80 -13.76 -5.23
C VAL A 131 -4.42 -14.33 -5.61
N PRO A 132 -3.86 -15.33 -4.91
CA PRO A 132 -2.60 -15.94 -5.34
C PRO A 132 -2.67 -16.61 -6.72
N VAL A 133 -3.78 -17.27 -7.05
CA VAL A 133 -3.96 -17.90 -8.38
C VAL A 133 -4.00 -16.84 -9.49
N ILE A 134 -4.72 -15.74 -9.29
CA ILE A 134 -4.74 -14.62 -10.24
C ILE A 134 -3.34 -14.00 -10.36
N GLY A 135 -2.65 -13.78 -9.24
CA GLY A 135 -1.27 -13.32 -9.23
C GLY A 135 -0.35 -14.25 -10.02
N TRP A 136 -0.51 -15.56 -9.85
CA TRP A 136 0.31 -16.56 -10.51
C TRP A 136 0.10 -16.56 -12.04
N LEU A 137 -1.12 -16.28 -12.50
CA LEU A 137 -1.42 -16.14 -13.92
C LEU A 137 -0.92 -14.81 -14.51
N VAL A 138 -1.11 -13.71 -13.78
CA VAL A 138 -0.98 -12.35 -14.34
C VAL A 138 0.40 -11.74 -14.11
N LEU A 139 1.03 -11.99 -12.97
CA LEU A 139 2.29 -11.32 -12.60
C LEU A 139 3.46 -11.62 -13.54
N PRO A 140 3.70 -12.86 -14.01
CA PRO A 140 4.76 -13.12 -14.99
C PRO A 140 4.53 -12.35 -16.29
N TRP A 141 3.27 -12.27 -16.74
CA TRP A 141 2.92 -11.51 -17.93
C TRP A 141 3.18 -10.02 -17.75
N TYR A 142 2.76 -9.47 -16.61
CA TYR A 142 3.07 -8.10 -16.23
C TYR A 142 4.58 -7.85 -16.20
N PHE A 143 5.31 -8.53 -15.33
CA PHE A 143 6.73 -8.28 -15.10
C PHE A 143 7.55 -8.42 -16.37
N ILE A 144 7.39 -9.53 -17.11
CA ILE A 144 8.23 -9.82 -18.29
C ILE A 144 7.84 -8.94 -19.49
N ARG A 145 6.54 -8.78 -19.79
CA ARG A 145 6.11 -8.08 -21.03
C ARG A 145 6.21 -6.57 -20.92
N SER A 146 6.02 -6.01 -19.73
CA SER A 146 6.19 -4.58 -19.49
C SER A 146 7.65 -4.20 -19.23
N GLY A 147 8.49 -5.15 -18.80
CA GLY A 147 9.84 -4.89 -18.33
C GLY A 147 9.90 -4.40 -16.88
N ALA A 148 8.77 -4.27 -16.17
CA ALA A 148 8.74 -3.75 -14.80
C ALA A 148 9.55 -4.57 -13.77
N TYR A 149 9.97 -5.80 -14.11
CA TYR A 149 10.83 -6.60 -13.24
C TYR A 149 12.19 -5.92 -12.97
N VAL A 150 12.69 -5.08 -13.89
CA VAL A 150 13.98 -4.37 -13.74
C VAL A 150 13.95 -3.27 -12.68
N ASN A 151 12.77 -2.88 -12.19
CA ASN A 151 12.65 -1.97 -11.04
C ASN A 151 12.98 -2.67 -9.71
N TRP A 152 13.15 -4.00 -9.75
CA TRP A 152 13.53 -4.81 -8.61
C TRP A 152 15.00 -5.25 -8.77
N PRO A 153 15.75 -5.37 -7.67
CA PRO A 153 17.15 -5.71 -7.72
C PRO A 153 17.36 -7.12 -8.27
N SER A 154 18.38 -7.30 -9.11
CA SER A 154 18.88 -8.63 -9.44
C SER A 154 19.47 -9.26 -8.18
N ILE A 155 19.13 -10.52 -7.93
CA ILE A 155 19.51 -11.23 -6.71
C ILE A 155 20.58 -12.24 -7.04
N ASP A 156 21.79 -12.02 -6.54
CA ASP A 156 22.97 -12.80 -6.93
C ASP A 156 23.26 -13.94 -5.95
N ASP A 157 22.92 -13.78 -4.67
CA ASP A 157 23.20 -14.77 -3.62
C ASP A 157 22.02 -15.11 -2.69
N ALA A 158 22.24 -16.12 -1.84
CA ALA A 158 21.24 -16.63 -0.91
C ALA A 158 20.89 -15.63 0.22
N GLY A 159 21.84 -14.80 0.64
CA GLY A 159 21.64 -13.74 1.63
C GLY A 159 20.77 -12.61 1.08
N GLU A 160 21.01 -12.19 -0.17
CA GLU A 160 20.14 -11.26 -0.89
C GLU A 160 18.75 -11.83 -1.11
N THR A 161 18.65 -13.11 -1.46
CA THR A 161 17.36 -13.81 -1.57
C THR A 161 16.59 -13.74 -0.25
N ALA A 162 17.26 -13.99 0.87
CA ALA A 162 16.64 -13.91 2.20
C ALA A 162 16.22 -12.48 2.56
N ARG A 163 17.07 -11.48 2.27
CA ARG A 163 16.72 -10.06 2.49
C ARG A 163 15.54 -9.64 1.62
N PHE A 164 15.50 -10.05 0.36
CA PHE A 164 14.39 -9.75 -0.54
C PHE A 164 13.09 -10.39 -0.05
N PHE A 165 13.12 -11.68 0.33
CA PHE A 165 11.96 -12.36 0.89
C PHE A 165 11.45 -11.67 2.16
N VAL A 166 12.34 -11.35 3.10
CA VAL A 166 11.98 -10.62 4.33
C VAL A 166 11.44 -9.23 4.01
N GLY A 167 12.08 -8.52 3.08
CA GLY A 167 11.68 -7.17 2.65
C GLY A 167 10.27 -7.16 2.07
N VAL A 168 9.98 -8.03 1.10
CA VAL A 168 8.65 -8.17 0.49
C VAL A 168 7.59 -8.43 1.55
N ASN A 169 7.78 -9.43 2.41
CA ASN A 169 6.78 -9.77 3.45
C ASN A 169 6.65 -8.68 4.54
N ALA A 170 7.74 -7.99 4.87
CA ALA A 170 7.72 -6.88 5.83
C ALA A 170 6.96 -5.68 5.27
N VAL A 171 7.18 -5.35 3.99
CA VAL A 171 6.45 -4.30 3.28
C VAL A 171 4.97 -4.67 3.16
N GLY A 172 4.60 -5.88 2.74
CA GLY A 172 3.19 -6.27 2.68
C GLY A 172 2.50 -6.30 4.04
N THR A 173 3.21 -6.66 5.11
CA THR A 173 2.70 -6.50 6.47
C THR A 173 2.48 -5.03 6.81
N TRP A 174 3.45 -4.18 6.48
CA TRP A 174 3.38 -2.75 6.70
C TRP A 174 2.23 -2.08 5.93
N ASP A 175 1.96 -2.53 4.71
CA ASP A 175 0.87 -2.04 3.87
C ASP A 175 -0.49 -2.17 4.59
N GLU A 176 -0.73 -3.30 5.26
CA GLU A 176 -1.95 -3.50 6.04
C GLU A 176 -2.03 -2.60 7.27
N LEU A 177 -0.88 -2.35 7.92
CA LEU A 177 -0.82 -1.48 9.08
C LEU A 177 -1.07 -0.03 8.69
N PHE A 178 -0.49 0.44 7.59
CA PHE A 178 -0.60 1.82 7.16
C PHE A 178 -1.87 2.05 6.35
N PHE A 179 -2.02 1.41 5.19
CA PHE A 179 -3.09 1.72 4.26
C PHE A 179 -4.47 1.28 4.77
N ILE A 180 -4.55 0.11 5.42
CA ILE A 180 -5.82 -0.37 5.97
C ILE A 180 -6.06 0.17 7.40
N CYS A 181 -5.13 -0.05 8.34
CA CYS A 181 -5.37 0.29 9.74
C CYS A 181 -5.15 1.77 10.09
N VAL A 182 -4.45 2.55 9.26
CA VAL A 182 -4.34 4.02 9.40
C VAL A 182 -5.21 4.71 8.36
N CYS A 183 -4.86 4.67 7.06
CA CYS A 183 -5.54 5.47 6.04
C CYS A 183 -7.02 5.12 5.93
N PHE A 184 -7.35 3.87 5.62
CA PHE A 184 -8.73 3.45 5.41
C PHE A 184 -9.56 3.56 6.70
N ALA A 185 -9.05 3.10 7.83
CA ALA A 185 -9.75 3.19 9.11
C ALA A 185 -10.04 4.63 9.55
N LEU A 186 -9.12 5.57 9.32
CA LEU A 186 -9.34 7.00 9.62
C LEU A 186 -10.32 7.63 8.64
N LEU A 187 -10.22 7.33 7.34
CA LEU A 187 -11.15 7.83 6.32
C LEU A 187 -12.58 7.30 6.54
N LEU A 188 -12.74 6.05 6.98
CA LEU A 188 -14.05 5.44 7.30
C LEU A 188 -14.81 6.13 8.43
N ARG A 189 -14.15 6.96 9.24
CA ARG A 189 -14.80 7.76 10.28
C ARG A 189 -15.61 8.93 9.70
N HIS A 190 -15.28 9.34 8.47
CA HIS A 190 -15.82 10.55 7.83
C HIS A 190 -16.58 10.26 6.54
N PHE A 191 -16.26 9.16 5.85
CA PHE A 191 -16.77 8.87 4.52
C PHE A 191 -17.42 7.49 4.42
N PRO A 192 -18.41 7.30 3.52
CA PRO A 192 -18.90 5.97 3.16
C PRO A 192 -17.77 5.09 2.63
N VAL A 193 -17.93 3.78 2.80
CA VAL A 193 -16.92 2.75 2.50
C VAL A 193 -16.28 2.92 1.13
N TRP A 194 -17.06 3.17 0.08
CA TRP A 194 -16.54 3.28 -1.28
C TRP A 194 -15.62 4.50 -1.48
N GLN A 195 -15.92 5.64 -0.85
CA GLN A 195 -15.07 6.83 -0.93
C GLN A 195 -13.77 6.62 -0.17
N ALA A 196 -13.86 6.13 1.07
CA ALA A 196 -12.67 5.81 1.87
C ALA A 196 -11.77 4.79 1.15
N ASN A 197 -12.37 3.80 0.48
CA ASN A 197 -11.63 2.76 -0.22
C ASN A 197 -10.95 3.29 -1.51
N LEU A 198 -11.62 4.15 -2.29
CA LEU A 198 -11.00 4.79 -3.46
C LEU A 198 -9.82 5.70 -3.05
N LEU A 199 -10.02 6.48 -1.99
CA LEU A 199 -8.99 7.40 -1.47
C LEU A 199 -7.77 6.64 -0.95
N GLN A 200 -7.97 5.56 -0.18
CA GLN A 200 -6.88 4.71 0.30
C GLN A 200 -6.17 4.03 -0.88
N ALA A 201 -6.93 3.43 -1.81
CA ALA A 201 -6.38 2.72 -2.96
C ALA A 201 -5.52 3.62 -3.85
N THR A 202 -5.87 4.91 -3.95
CA THR A 202 -5.07 5.91 -4.65
C THR A 202 -3.71 6.13 -3.96
N ILE A 203 -3.71 6.23 -2.63
CA ILE A 203 -2.47 6.39 -1.84
C ILE A 203 -1.61 5.12 -1.96
N PHE A 204 -2.22 3.95 -1.79
CA PHE A 204 -1.57 2.63 -1.93
C PHE A 204 -0.91 2.47 -3.31
N ALA A 205 -1.67 2.69 -4.39
CA ALA A 205 -1.16 2.52 -5.75
C ALA A 205 -0.03 3.51 -6.08
N SER A 206 -0.08 4.73 -5.51
CA SER A 206 1.01 5.71 -5.65
C SER A 206 2.29 5.26 -4.94
N PHE A 207 2.17 4.69 -3.74
CA PHE A 207 3.31 4.11 -3.02
C PHE A 207 3.91 2.92 -3.76
N LEU A 208 3.08 2.00 -4.27
CA LEU A 208 3.58 0.86 -5.03
C LEU A 208 4.22 1.26 -6.37
N TRP A 209 3.81 2.38 -6.95
CA TRP A 209 4.50 2.94 -8.11
C TRP A 209 5.94 3.32 -7.79
N GLU A 210 6.19 4.03 -6.69
CA GLU A 210 7.55 4.36 -6.21
C GLU A 210 8.34 3.08 -5.93
N LEU A 211 7.71 2.08 -5.30
CA LEU A 211 8.35 0.81 -4.92
C LEU A 211 8.85 0.01 -6.15
N GLY A 212 8.10 0.01 -7.26
CA GLY A 212 8.51 -0.69 -8.49
C GLY A 212 7.40 -1.16 -9.42
N TYR A 213 6.12 -0.95 -9.07
CA TYR A 213 4.98 -1.30 -9.92
C TYR A 213 4.71 -0.23 -11.01
N ARG A 214 5.68 -0.05 -11.91
CA ARG A 214 5.64 0.91 -13.03
C ARG A 214 4.75 0.44 -14.19
N GLU A 215 4.78 1.16 -15.30
CA GLU A 215 4.01 0.85 -16.52
C GLU A 215 2.50 0.82 -16.25
N TRP A 216 1.82 -0.27 -16.61
CA TRP A 216 0.41 -0.46 -16.32
C TRP A 216 0.15 -1.12 -14.96
N GLY A 217 1.18 -1.22 -14.10
CA GLY A 217 1.10 -1.73 -12.72
C GLY A 217 -0.08 -1.20 -11.89
N PRO A 218 -0.49 0.10 -12.00
CA PRO A 218 -1.69 0.60 -11.34
C PRO A 218 -2.99 -0.15 -11.66
N LEU A 219 -3.10 -0.78 -12.83
CA LEU A 219 -4.27 -1.62 -13.17
C LEU A 219 -4.30 -2.94 -12.37
N LEU A 220 -3.20 -3.30 -11.71
CA LEU A 220 -3.10 -4.44 -10.79
C LEU A 220 -3.21 -4.00 -9.33
N THR A 221 -2.41 -3.00 -8.94
CA THR A 221 -2.29 -2.56 -7.55
C THR A 221 -3.54 -1.86 -7.04
N PHE A 222 -4.22 -1.09 -7.89
CA PHE A 222 -5.43 -0.37 -7.50
C PHE A 222 -6.62 -1.32 -7.24
N PRO A 223 -6.95 -2.29 -8.11
CA PRO A 223 -7.98 -3.30 -7.79
C PRO A 223 -7.63 -4.15 -6.56
N PHE A 224 -6.36 -4.50 -6.39
CA PHE A 224 -5.89 -5.24 -5.20
C PHE A 224 -6.18 -4.46 -3.92
N ALA A 225 -5.82 -3.17 -3.87
CA ALA A 225 -6.12 -2.27 -2.75
C ALA A 225 -7.61 -2.16 -2.45
N LEU A 226 -8.45 -2.11 -3.48
CA LEU A 226 -9.91 -2.07 -3.31
C LEU A 226 -10.46 -3.37 -2.70
N ILE A 227 -9.92 -4.52 -3.08
CA ILE A 227 -10.29 -5.83 -2.50
C ILE A 227 -9.90 -5.86 -1.02
N GLN A 228 -8.68 -5.44 -0.67
CA GLN A 228 -8.21 -5.40 0.72
C GLN A 228 -9.11 -4.54 1.61
N GLY A 229 -9.43 -3.31 1.18
CA GLY A 229 -10.36 -2.44 1.91
C GLY A 229 -11.77 -3.03 2.01
N THR A 230 -12.23 -3.74 0.99
CA THR A 230 -13.56 -4.42 1.01
C THR A 230 -13.58 -5.58 2.01
N ILE A 231 -12.55 -6.42 2.01
CA ILE A 231 -12.43 -7.53 2.98
C ILE A 231 -12.38 -6.96 4.40
N PHE A 232 -11.59 -5.91 4.64
CA PHE A 232 -11.50 -5.28 5.94
C PHE A 232 -12.84 -4.65 6.38
N ALA A 233 -13.54 -3.95 5.49
CA ALA A 233 -14.83 -3.34 5.79
C ALA A 233 -15.89 -4.38 6.20
N ARG A 234 -15.86 -5.57 5.60
CA ARG A 234 -16.80 -6.67 5.89
C ARG A 234 -16.45 -7.45 7.15
N THR A 235 -15.16 -7.71 7.37
CA THR A 235 -14.71 -8.66 8.40
C THR A 235 -14.07 -8.02 9.62
N ARG A 236 -13.59 -6.77 9.49
CA ARG A 236 -12.73 -6.06 10.46
C ARG A 236 -11.54 -6.90 10.94
N SER A 237 -11.07 -7.84 10.11
CA SER A 237 -10.01 -8.78 10.49
C SER A 237 -8.70 -8.40 9.80
N LEU A 238 -7.76 -7.87 10.58
CA LEU A 238 -6.42 -7.59 10.07
C LEU A 238 -5.73 -8.88 9.61
N THR A 239 -5.89 -9.97 10.36
CA THR A 239 -5.27 -11.26 10.03
C THR A 239 -5.73 -11.81 8.68
N LEU A 240 -7.01 -11.70 8.34
CA LEU A 240 -7.49 -12.19 7.05
C LEU A 240 -6.88 -11.40 5.89
N VAL A 241 -6.92 -10.07 5.97
CA VAL A 241 -6.37 -9.21 4.90
C VAL A 241 -4.87 -9.43 4.78
N LEU A 242 -4.15 -9.50 5.91
CA LEU A 242 -2.72 -9.80 5.95
C LEU A 242 -2.39 -11.16 5.35
N ILE A 243 -3.16 -12.22 5.63
CA ILE A 243 -2.90 -13.53 5.01
C ILE A 243 -3.09 -13.46 3.50
N VAL A 244 -4.17 -12.84 3.02
CA VAL A 244 -4.40 -12.65 1.57
C VAL A 244 -3.25 -11.87 0.94
N HIS A 245 -2.77 -10.83 1.61
CA HIS A 245 -1.63 -10.03 1.17
C HIS A 245 -0.35 -10.86 1.10
N LEU A 246 0.06 -11.49 2.21
CA LEU A 246 1.31 -12.26 2.26
C LEU A 246 1.32 -13.45 1.30
N LEU A 247 0.15 -14.05 1.03
CA LEU A 247 0.03 -15.07 -0.01
C LEU A 247 0.23 -14.48 -1.41
N PHE A 248 -0.29 -13.30 -1.70
CA PHE A 248 -0.03 -12.58 -2.95
C PHE A 248 1.45 -12.21 -3.08
N ASP A 249 2.05 -11.68 -2.01
CA ASP A 249 3.46 -11.31 -1.95
C ASP A 249 4.41 -12.50 -2.14
N ALA A 250 4.05 -13.68 -1.64
CA ALA A 250 4.80 -14.89 -1.93
C ALA A 250 4.83 -15.17 -3.45
N ILE A 251 3.70 -14.96 -4.14
CA ILE A 251 3.65 -15.07 -5.61
C ILE A 251 4.47 -13.96 -6.27
N VAL A 252 4.40 -12.72 -5.79
CA VAL A 252 5.21 -11.59 -6.29
C VAL A 252 6.70 -11.89 -6.18
N PHE A 253 7.16 -12.34 -5.01
CA PHE A 253 8.54 -12.76 -4.78
C PHE A 253 8.95 -13.83 -5.79
N MET A 254 8.18 -14.91 -5.92
CA MET A 254 8.49 -15.97 -6.88
C MET A 254 8.48 -15.47 -8.33
N ALA A 255 7.54 -14.60 -8.70
CA ALA A 255 7.41 -14.07 -10.05
C ALA A 255 8.58 -13.14 -10.43
N ILE A 256 9.07 -12.32 -9.50
CA ILE A 256 10.25 -11.46 -9.71
C ILE A 256 11.52 -12.31 -9.82
N MET A 257 11.67 -13.31 -8.96
CA MET A 257 12.78 -14.26 -9.03
C MET A 257 12.80 -15.00 -10.37
N HIS A 258 11.63 -15.49 -10.81
CA HIS A 258 11.44 -16.13 -12.12
C HIS A 258 11.70 -15.19 -13.30
N ALA A 259 11.32 -13.91 -13.20
CA ALA A 259 11.51 -12.94 -14.26
C ALA A 259 13.00 -12.61 -14.51
N HIS A 260 13.83 -12.67 -13.45
CA HIS A 260 15.28 -12.50 -13.54
C HIS A 260 16.01 -13.79 -13.93
N ASP A 261 15.58 -14.92 -13.37
CA ASP A 261 16.16 -16.24 -13.62
C ASP A 261 15.04 -17.29 -13.65
N PRO A 262 14.57 -17.68 -14.85
CA PRO A 262 13.46 -18.63 -15.01
C PRO A 262 13.71 -19.99 -14.34
N GLY A 263 14.97 -20.37 -14.13
CA GLY A 263 15.32 -21.63 -13.49
C GLY A 263 15.04 -21.66 -11.99
N ARG A 264 14.87 -20.50 -11.32
CA ARG A 264 14.64 -20.45 -9.86
C ARG A 264 13.24 -20.86 -9.46
N PHE A 265 12.24 -20.61 -10.31
CA PHE A 265 10.84 -20.96 -10.06
C PHE A 265 10.10 -21.33 -11.35
N ASP A 266 10.40 -22.53 -11.88
CA ASP A 266 9.73 -23.10 -13.07
C ASP A 266 8.31 -23.62 -12.76
N VAL A 267 7.48 -22.73 -12.20
CA VAL A 267 6.08 -22.99 -11.87
C VAL A 267 5.15 -22.04 -12.60
N PHE A 268 5.65 -21.00 -13.25
CA PHE A 268 4.84 -19.97 -13.91
C PHE A 268 4.56 -20.28 -15.38
N PRO A 269 3.40 -19.86 -15.92
CA PRO A 269 2.99 -20.20 -17.28
C PRO A 269 3.76 -19.43 -18.37
N LEU A 270 4.46 -18.34 -18.01
CA LEU A 270 5.25 -17.52 -18.95
C LEU A 270 6.68 -17.41 -18.44
N SER A 271 7.65 -17.65 -19.33
CA SER A 271 9.08 -17.45 -19.08
C SER A 271 9.69 -16.44 -20.06
N GLN A 272 10.85 -15.87 -19.69
CA GLN A 272 11.64 -15.04 -20.59
C GLN A 272 11.97 -15.83 -21.88
N PRO A 273 11.89 -15.23 -23.08
CA PRO A 273 12.37 -15.89 -24.28
C PRO A 273 13.86 -16.18 -24.14
N ASP A 274 14.27 -17.41 -24.44
CA ASP A 274 15.65 -17.85 -24.40
C ASP A 274 16.49 -17.09 -25.44
N LEU A 275 17.16 -16.01 -25.00
CA LEU A 275 18.03 -15.19 -25.84
C LEU A 275 19.32 -15.93 -26.27
N SER A 276 19.59 -17.11 -25.69
CA SER A 276 20.72 -17.97 -26.09
C SER A 276 20.38 -18.93 -27.22
N ARG A 277 19.09 -19.09 -27.56
CA ARG A 277 18.67 -19.87 -28.72
C ARG A 277 18.80 -19.02 -29.99
N PRO A 278 19.64 -19.43 -30.96
CA PRO A 278 19.69 -18.74 -32.25
C PRO A 278 18.30 -18.74 -32.87
N MET A 279 17.84 -17.58 -33.35
CA MET A 279 16.61 -17.48 -34.13
C MET A 279 16.73 -18.48 -35.29
N ARG A 280 15.85 -19.50 -35.29
CA ARG A 280 15.78 -20.41 -36.44
C ARG A 280 15.31 -19.60 -37.65
N PRO A 281 15.98 -19.75 -38.81
CA PRO A 281 15.62 -19.05 -40.04
C PRO A 281 14.21 -19.41 -40.53
#